data_AF-A0A5N6XML5-F1
#
_entry.id   AF-A0A5N6XML5-F1
#
_cell.length_a   1.000
_cell.length_b   1.000
_cell.length_c   1.000
_cell.angle_alpha   90.00
_cell.angle_beta   90.00
_cell.angle_gamma   90.00
#
_symmetry.space_group_name_H-M   'P 1'
#
loop_
_entity.id
_entity.type
_entity.pdbx_description
1 polymer ?
#
loop_
_entity_poly.entity_id
_entity_poly.type
_entity_poly.pdbx_seq_one_letter_code
_entity_poly.pdbx_strand_id
1 'polypeptide(L)'
;MPREPYRRCSQAVLEAWLKPHIQANPLITTIFGQKFVDLREEDDVVVSRFVTLDGVERTIRSRFVVGCDGAGSKVRQAVHIPLRGAMYLIHFKSRDLERLQKQGQFWHIFFTTGHVCIAQDEKDTWTVHCPISLGADTTSIDPREAIFTALGGELVPFKIEIDEILATSTWRPNICIAERYISNRSRVFLAGDSAHQNIPTGGYGMNTAVGDAFDIGWKLAAVINGYGGPHLLPSSNTERRPVALRNIEQSGVHWSVHAAYTSWCEEQPGVVTARSEEGKKLRQKIAQHVTSRAGENTDHGIEMGYRYSHSGIVLLSEDDDPNEEPPCEEHEYIASTWPGARAPHVFLQDRRTAIYDLFGKGPEFTLVDFTNRGSYIEGFEPVFQRYGVPVRMVHLSEEKHVRSIWGRDAVLVRPDDHVAWRSSLRGHETNFEMVVRVAVGHQHVPKSKGRMLSHIEQSEMKTAFSSTVGNVDLDSVTMRAAFQF
;
A
#
# COMPACT_ATOMS: atom_id res chain seq x y z
N MET A 1 -3.95 18.07 -2.88
CA MET A 1 -2.56 17.67 -2.55
C MET A 1 -2.46 17.32 -1.08
N PRO A 2 -1.59 16.37 -0.70
CA PRO A 2 -1.44 15.97 0.69
C PRO A 2 -0.86 17.11 1.53
N ARG A 3 -1.11 17.08 2.84
CA ARG A 3 -0.47 18.00 3.80
C ARG A 3 1.05 17.89 3.74
N GLU A 4 1.55 16.66 3.84
CA GLU A 4 2.97 16.36 3.80
C GLU A 4 3.39 16.04 2.36
N PRO A 5 4.47 16.66 1.85
CA PRO A 5 4.96 16.35 0.51
C PRO A 5 5.53 14.93 0.45
N TYR A 6 5.55 14.34 -0.73
CA TYR A 6 6.23 13.06 -0.97
C TYR A 6 7.69 13.13 -0.50
N ARG A 7 8.11 12.12 0.25
CA ARG A 7 9.47 11.98 0.75
C ARG A 7 10.07 10.68 0.24
N ARG A 8 11.33 10.76 -0.18
CA ARG A 8 12.16 9.60 -0.42
C ARG A 8 12.85 9.22 0.88
N CYS A 9 12.58 8.02 1.37
CA CYS A 9 13.26 7.41 2.50
C CYS A 9 13.39 5.92 2.21
N SER A 10 14.62 5.40 2.16
CA SER A 10 14.81 3.96 1.98
C SER A 10 14.30 3.21 3.20
N GLN A 11 13.83 1.98 2.99
CA GLN A 11 13.34 1.13 4.07
C GLN A 11 14.39 0.92 5.18
N ALA A 12 15.67 0.77 4.80
CA ALA A 12 16.75 0.63 5.78
C ALA A 12 16.86 1.83 6.73
N VAL A 13 16.67 3.06 6.23
CA VAL A 13 16.68 4.27 7.06
C VAL A 13 15.40 4.37 7.88
N LEU A 14 14.25 4.13 7.25
CA LEU A 14 12.94 4.22 7.90
C LEU A 14 12.81 3.22 9.06
N GLU A 15 13.16 1.96 8.85
CA GLU A 15 13.08 0.92 9.87
C GLU A 15 14.08 1.15 11.00
N ALA A 16 15.31 1.55 10.68
CA ALA A 16 16.32 1.91 11.67
C ALA A 16 15.86 3.09 12.55
N TRP A 17 15.13 4.04 11.96
CA TRP A 17 14.54 5.16 12.69
C TRP A 17 13.31 4.73 13.51
N LEU A 18 12.40 3.92 12.96
CA LEU A 18 11.17 3.48 13.64
C LEU A 18 11.46 2.56 14.83
N LYS A 19 12.40 1.61 14.68
CA LYS A 19 12.69 0.57 15.66
C LYS A 19 12.91 1.11 17.10
N PRO A 20 13.79 2.09 17.37
CA PRO A 20 13.98 2.60 18.72
C PRO A 20 12.72 3.27 19.29
N HIS A 21 11.90 3.93 18.46
CA HIS A 21 10.63 4.52 18.92
C HIS A 21 9.62 3.44 19.34
N ILE A 22 9.54 2.34 18.58
CA ILE A 22 8.71 1.19 18.92
C ILE A 22 9.20 0.54 20.22
N GLN A 23 10.51 0.32 20.36
CA GLN A 23 11.10 -0.31 21.54
C GLN A 23 11.00 0.56 22.81
N ALA A 24 10.98 1.89 22.67
CA ALA A 24 10.84 2.82 23.78
C ALA A 24 9.37 3.03 24.20
N ASN A 25 8.40 2.61 23.38
CA ASN A 25 7.00 2.82 23.68
C ASN A 25 6.53 1.83 24.78
N PRO A 26 6.06 2.31 25.95
CA PRO A 26 5.68 1.43 27.06
C PRO A 26 4.46 0.54 26.76
N LEU A 27 3.70 0.84 25.70
CA LEU A 27 2.55 0.04 25.27
C LEU A 27 2.93 -1.11 24.34
N ILE A 28 4.20 -1.21 23.93
CA ILE A 28 4.65 -2.20 22.95
C ILE A 28 5.72 -3.10 23.58
N THR A 29 5.49 -4.41 23.56
CA THR A 29 6.51 -5.40 23.89
C THR A 29 7.11 -5.97 22.61
N THR A 30 8.37 -5.67 22.34
CA THR A 30 9.10 -6.24 21.19
C THR A 30 9.89 -7.47 21.59
N ILE A 31 9.75 -8.57 20.85
CA ILE A 31 10.52 -9.80 21.09
C ILE A 31 11.16 -10.25 19.78
N PHE A 32 12.48 -10.13 19.67
CA PHE A 32 13.25 -10.56 18.51
C PHE A 32 13.79 -11.98 18.70
N GLY A 33 14.25 -12.60 17.61
CA GLY A 33 14.82 -13.95 17.64
C GLY A 33 13.78 -15.05 17.88
N GLN A 34 12.52 -14.81 17.51
CA GLN A 34 11.44 -15.79 17.56
C GLN A 34 10.86 -16.01 16.16
N LYS A 35 10.89 -17.26 15.70
CA LYS A 35 10.29 -17.68 14.44
C LYS A 35 8.88 -18.18 14.70
N PHE A 36 7.89 -17.57 14.04
CA PHE A 36 6.51 -18.06 14.05
C PHE A 36 6.42 -19.46 13.41
N VAL A 37 5.70 -20.36 14.06
CA VAL A 37 5.48 -21.74 13.59
C VAL A 37 4.10 -21.88 12.99
N ASP A 38 3.07 -21.73 13.83
CA ASP A 38 1.65 -21.80 13.48
C ASP A 38 0.78 -21.08 14.52
N LEU A 39 -0.52 -21.02 14.25
CA LEU A 39 -1.53 -20.55 15.18
C LEU A 39 -2.80 -21.40 15.13
N ARG A 40 -3.58 -21.34 16.21
CA ARG A 40 -4.94 -21.87 16.28
C ARG A 40 -5.87 -20.82 16.85
N GLU A 41 -6.98 -20.56 16.16
CA GLU A 41 -8.06 -19.74 16.70
C GLU A 41 -8.95 -20.57 17.64
N GLU A 42 -9.21 -20.04 18.82
CA GLU A 42 -10.19 -20.54 19.79
C GLU A 42 -11.36 -19.54 19.86
N ASP A 43 -12.33 -19.77 20.76
CA ASP A 43 -13.52 -18.91 20.84
C ASP A 43 -13.17 -17.47 21.23
N ASP A 44 -12.28 -17.28 22.21
CA ASP A 44 -11.93 -15.96 22.77
C ASP A 44 -10.49 -15.49 22.50
N VAL A 45 -9.64 -16.37 21.99
CA VAL A 45 -8.22 -16.08 21.81
C VAL A 45 -7.65 -16.76 20.56
N VAL A 46 -6.45 -16.34 20.19
CA VAL A 46 -5.56 -17.02 19.26
C VAL A 46 -4.37 -17.55 20.05
N VAL A 47 -4.03 -18.82 19.82
CA VAL A 47 -2.85 -19.47 20.40
C VAL A 47 -1.79 -19.56 19.32
N SER A 48 -0.71 -18.80 19.46
CA SER A 48 0.38 -18.74 18.50
C SER A 48 1.64 -19.42 19.04
N ARG A 49 2.24 -20.31 18.24
CA ARG A 49 3.48 -21.00 18.59
C ARG A 49 4.67 -20.37 17.88
N PHE A 50 5.77 -20.27 18.62
CA PHE A 50 7.04 -19.72 18.18
C PHE A 50 8.18 -20.65 18.58
N VAL A 51 9.27 -20.61 17.84
CA VAL A 51 10.53 -21.26 18.18
C VAL A 51 11.59 -20.16 18.28
N THR A 52 12.29 -20.11 19.40
CA THR A 52 13.42 -19.20 19.60
C THR A 52 14.66 -19.66 18.83
N LEU A 53 15.68 -18.80 18.69
CA LEU A 53 16.94 -19.15 18.02
C LEU A 53 17.66 -20.35 18.65
N ASP A 54 17.49 -20.59 19.95
CA ASP A 54 18.02 -21.75 20.69
C ASP A 54 17.10 -22.99 20.63
N GLY A 55 16.05 -22.95 19.80
CA GLY A 55 15.16 -24.10 19.55
C GLY A 55 14.06 -24.30 20.58
N VAL A 56 13.88 -23.37 21.54
CA VAL A 56 12.86 -23.48 22.59
C VAL A 56 11.49 -23.07 22.01
N GLU A 57 10.51 -23.96 22.16
CA GLU A 57 9.13 -23.64 21.81
C GLU A 57 8.51 -22.68 22.84
N ARG A 58 7.80 -21.67 22.36
CA ARG A 58 7.02 -20.73 23.16
C ARG A 58 5.61 -20.61 22.60
N THR A 59 4.65 -20.41 23.49
CA THR A 59 3.25 -20.19 23.13
C THR A 59 2.78 -18.86 23.67
N ILE A 60 2.11 -18.06 22.83
CA ILE A 60 1.50 -16.78 23.21
C ILE A 60 -0.01 -16.90 22.98
N ARG A 61 -0.79 -16.48 23.98
CA ARG A 61 -2.25 -16.34 23.88
C ARG A 61 -2.58 -14.86 23.73
N SER A 62 -3.26 -14.49 22.65
CA SER A 62 -3.68 -13.11 22.39
C SER A 62 -5.16 -13.06 21.99
N ARG A 63 -5.83 -11.91 22.15
CA ARG A 63 -7.22 -11.76 21.69
C ARG A 63 -7.31 -11.73 20.16
N PHE A 64 -6.28 -11.17 19.53
CA PHE A 64 -6.16 -10.93 18.10
C PHE A 64 -4.71 -11.16 17.64
N VAL A 65 -4.53 -11.45 16.35
CA VAL A 65 -3.23 -11.55 15.67
C VAL A 65 -3.31 -10.79 14.35
N VAL A 66 -2.32 -9.96 14.06
CA VAL A 66 -2.14 -9.34 12.75
C VAL A 66 -0.85 -9.90 12.14
N GLY A 67 -0.99 -10.64 11.04
CA GLY A 67 0.12 -11.17 10.28
C GLY A 67 0.75 -10.08 9.44
N CYS A 68 1.96 -9.67 9.78
CA CYS A 68 2.80 -8.74 9.00
C CYS A 68 4.14 -9.42 8.62
N ASP A 69 4.11 -10.74 8.42
CA ASP A 69 5.28 -11.62 8.25
C ASP A 69 5.81 -11.69 6.81
N GLY A 70 5.30 -10.80 5.94
CA GLY A 70 5.85 -10.53 4.63
C GLY A 70 5.57 -11.61 3.59
N ALA A 71 6.39 -11.60 2.55
CA ALA A 71 6.14 -12.34 1.32
C ALA A 71 6.06 -13.86 1.48
N GLY A 72 6.81 -14.41 2.44
CA GLY A 72 6.84 -15.84 2.76
C GLY A 72 5.78 -16.28 3.78
N SER A 73 4.74 -15.46 4.00
CA SER A 73 3.73 -15.71 5.04
C SER A 73 3.18 -17.12 4.97
N LYS A 74 3.39 -17.89 6.05
CA LYS A 74 2.84 -19.24 6.21
C LYS A 74 1.30 -19.24 6.28
N VAL A 75 0.70 -18.07 6.49
CA VAL A 75 -0.75 -17.88 6.59
C VAL A 75 -1.42 -17.79 5.22
N ARG A 76 -0.68 -17.49 4.13
CA ARG A 76 -1.24 -17.05 2.84
C ARG A 76 -0.92 -17.95 1.63
N GLN A 77 -0.74 -19.27 1.76
CA GLN A 77 -0.46 -20.11 0.58
C GLN A 77 -1.69 -20.34 -0.34
N ALA A 78 -2.19 -19.28 -0.97
CA ALA A 78 -3.23 -19.34 -2.00
C ALA A 78 -2.97 -18.29 -3.09
N VAL A 79 -3.02 -18.75 -4.34
CA VAL A 79 -2.88 -18.00 -5.62
C VAL A 79 -1.44 -17.60 -5.98
N HIS A 80 -0.84 -18.43 -6.84
CA HIS A 80 0.47 -18.20 -7.47
C HIS A 80 0.28 -17.66 -8.89
N ILE A 81 0.61 -16.39 -9.12
CA ILE A 81 0.76 -15.85 -10.49
C ILE A 81 2.27 -15.76 -10.77
N PRO A 82 2.85 -16.68 -11.55
CA PRO A 82 4.27 -16.65 -11.84
C PRO A 82 4.58 -15.51 -12.81
N LEU A 83 5.47 -14.60 -12.41
CA LEU A 83 6.17 -13.74 -13.35
C LEU A 83 7.40 -14.47 -13.89
N ARG A 84 7.71 -14.26 -15.18
CA ARG A 84 8.87 -14.86 -15.83
C ARG A 84 10.10 -13.97 -15.55
N GLY A 85 11.15 -14.56 -14.96
CA GLY A 85 12.42 -13.88 -14.69
C GLY A 85 12.67 -13.59 -13.21
N ALA A 86 13.92 -13.29 -12.88
CA ALA A 86 14.35 -12.81 -11.57
C ALA A 86 15.24 -11.58 -11.75
N MET A 87 15.44 -10.81 -10.68
CA MET A 87 16.37 -9.69 -10.66
C MET A 87 17.53 -10.03 -9.73
N TYR A 88 18.75 -9.80 -10.19
CA TYR A 88 19.94 -9.74 -9.34
C TYR A 88 20.15 -8.30 -8.88
N LEU A 89 20.04 -8.07 -7.58
CA LEU A 89 20.12 -6.75 -6.96
C LEU A 89 21.50 -6.58 -6.36
N ILE A 90 22.17 -5.49 -6.72
CA ILE A 90 23.50 -5.16 -6.23
C ILE A 90 23.44 -3.79 -5.57
N HIS A 91 23.64 -3.74 -4.25
CA HIS A 91 23.77 -2.51 -3.48
C HIS A 91 25.25 -2.15 -3.36
N PHE A 92 25.61 -0.91 -3.67
CA PHE A 92 27.01 -0.48 -3.69
C PHE A 92 27.19 0.98 -3.32
N LYS A 93 28.43 1.32 -2.94
CA LYS A 93 28.90 2.68 -2.74
C LYS A 93 29.72 3.16 -3.93
N SER A 94 29.44 4.37 -4.40
CA SER A 94 30.24 5.05 -5.41
C SER A 94 30.03 6.56 -5.33
N ARG A 95 31.13 7.30 -5.20
CA ARG A 95 31.16 8.77 -5.26
C ARG A 95 31.49 9.31 -6.67
N ASP A 96 31.46 8.45 -7.69
CA ASP A 96 31.71 8.80 -9.08
C ASP A 96 30.47 9.50 -9.71
N LEU A 97 30.05 10.60 -9.09
CA LEU A 97 28.82 11.31 -9.44
C LEU A 97 28.88 11.90 -10.85
N GLU A 98 30.07 12.30 -11.32
CA GLU A 98 30.26 12.81 -12.68
C GLU A 98 29.81 11.79 -13.72
N ARG A 99 30.10 10.50 -13.49
CA ARG A 99 29.73 9.42 -14.40
C ARG A 99 28.32 8.91 -14.14
N LEU A 100 27.95 8.70 -12.87
CA LEU A 100 26.63 8.18 -12.51
C LEU A 100 25.50 9.16 -12.87
N GLN A 101 25.68 10.46 -12.63
CA GLN A 101 24.69 11.49 -12.90
C GLN A 101 24.98 12.27 -14.19
N LYS A 102 25.69 11.64 -15.14
CA LYS A 102 26.03 12.28 -16.43
C LYS A 102 24.81 12.78 -17.21
N GLN A 103 23.65 12.14 -17.02
CA GLN A 103 22.38 12.52 -17.65
C GLN A 103 21.47 13.36 -16.73
N GLY A 104 22.04 13.90 -15.64
CA GLY A 104 21.31 14.60 -14.59
C GLY A 104 21.09 13.72 -13.36
N GLN A 105 20.59 14.37 -12.31
CA GLN A 105 20.17 13.72 -11.08
C GLN A 105 18.88 12.93 -11.31
N PHE A 106 18.80 11.72 -10.75
CA PHE A 106 17.66 10.82 -10.93
C PHE A 106 17.39 10.03 -9.66
N TRP A 107 16.17 9.50 -9.55
CA TRP A 107 15.81 8.49 -8.54
C TRP A 107 15.92 7.10 -9.13
N HIS A 108 15.28 6.90 -10.28
CA HIS A 108 15.36 5.68 -11.07
C HIS A 108 15.81 6.05 -12.49
N ILE A 109 16.82 5.34 -12.99
CA ILE A 109 17.09 5.24 -14.42
C ILE A 109 16.72 3.85 -14.86
N PHE A 110 15.80 3.76 -15.81
CA PHE A 110 15.46 2.54 -16.50
C PHE A 110 16.20 2.48 -17.84
N PHE A 111 16.91 1.38 -18.07
CA PHE A 111 17.65 1.16 -19.30
C PHE A 111 16.80 0.37 -20.31
N THR A 112 17.09 0.54 -21.60
CA THR A 112 16.40 -0.21 -22.67
C THR A 112 16.64 -1.71 -22.59
N THR A 113 17.72 -2.12 -21.94
CA THR A 113 18.08 -3.52 -21.64
C THR A 113 17.32 -4.13 -20.46
N GLY A 114 16.34 -3.41 -19.89
CA GLY A 114 15.58 -3.86 -18.71
C GLY A 114 16.33 -3.72 -17.38
N HIS A 115 17.60 -3.28 -17.40
CA HIS A 115 18.33 -2.94 -16.19
C HIS A 115 17.76 -1.66 -15.55
N VAL A 116 17.95 -1.52 -14.24
CA VAL A 116 17.55 -0.33 -13.49
C VAL A 116 18.70 0.11 -12.59
N CYS A 117 18.97 1.41 -12.52
CA CYS A 117 19.84 1.99 -11.51
C CYS A 117 19.03 2.92 -10.61
N ILE A 118 19.17 2.76 -9.30
CA ILE A 118 18.39 3.47 -8.28
C ILE A 118 19.35 4.24 -7.37
N ALA A 119 19.15 5.55 -7.28
CA ALA A 119 19.83 6.40 -6.31
C ALA A 119 19.13 6.30 -4.95
N GLN A 120 19.78 5.68 -3.97
CA GLN A 120 19.20 5.53 -2.63
C GLN A 120 19.26 6.84 -1.83
N ASP A 121 20.36 7.59 -1.97
CA ASP A 121 20.59 8.85 -1.26
C ASP A 121 21.16 10.00 -2.13
N GLU A 122 21.43 9.75 -3.42
CA GLU A 122 22.08 10.67 -4.38
C GLU A 122 23.49 11.15 -4.00
N LYS A 123 24.09 10.57 -2.96
CA LYS A 123 25.42 10.94 -2.48
C LYS A 123 26.43 9.88 -2.87
N ASP A 124 26.17 8.65 -2.44
CA ASP A 124 27.10 7.56 -2.63
C ASP A 124 26.43 6.19 -2.63
N THR A 125 25.16 6.05 -2.23
CA THR A 125 24.49 4.74 -2.15
C THR A 125 23.59 4.49 -3.35
N TRP A 126 23.82 3.36 -4.00
CA TRP A 126 23.14 2.98 -5.24
C TRP A 126 22.69 1.52 -5.20
N THR A 127 21.65 1.22 -5.99
CA THR A 127 21.25 -0.16 -6.28
C THR A 127 21.13 -0.34 -7.78
N VAL A 128 21.73 -1.40 -8.32
CA VAL A 128 21.45 -1.85 -9.70
C VAL A 128 20.61 -3.11 -9.67
N HIS A 129 19.58 -3.15 -10.49
CA HIS A 129 18.78 -4.34 -10.75
C HIS A 129 19.15 -4.90 -12.14
N CYS A 130 19.66 -6.13 -12.17
CA CYS A 130 19.99 -6.84 -13.39
C CYS A 130 18.96 -7.93 -13.67
N PRO A 131 18.27 -7.92 -14.82
CA PRO A 131 17.44 -9.03 -15.25
C PRO A 131 18.27 -10.31 -15.39
N ILE A 132 17.80 -11.40 -14.81
CA ILE A 132 18.42 -12.72 -14.89
C ILE A 132 17.36 -13.80 -15.16
N SER A 133 17.79 -14.90 -15.77
CA SER A 133 16.92 -16.07 -15.96
C SER A 133 16.56 -16.72 -14.62
N LEU A 134 15.39 -17.35 -14.57
CA LEU A 134 14.98 -18.16 -13.42
C LEU A 134 16.00 -19.28 -13.17
N GLY A 135 16.53 -19.35 -11.95
CA GLY A 135 17.51 -20.36 -11.55
C GLY A 135 18.96 -20.06 -11.97
N ALA A 136 19.26 -18.86 -12.48
CA ALA A 136 20.63 -18.45 -12.74
C ALA A 136 21.46 -18.48 -11.45
N ASP A 137 22.68 -19.03 -11.54
CA ASP A 137 23.63 -19.04 -10.43
C ASP A 137 24.30 -17.67 -10.29
N THR A 138 23.79 -16.88 -9.36
CA THR A 138 24.29 -15.53 -9.08
C THR A 138 25.62 -15.52 -8.34
N THR A 139 26.08 -16.65 -7.77
CA THR A 139 27.35 -16.72 -7.03
C THR A 139 28.57 -16.61 -7.94
N SER A 140 28.40 -16.95 -9.23
CA SER A 140 29.42 -16.85 -10.27
C SER A 140 29.53 -15.46 -10.91
N ILE A 141 28.59 -14.55 -10.62
CA ILE A 141 28.51 -13.22 -11.23
C ILE A 141 29.37 -12.24 -10.44
N ASP A 142 30.40 -11.65 -11.07
CA ASP A 142 31.12 -10.51 -10.48
C ASP A 142 30.18 -9.30 -10.38
N PRO A 143 29.87 -8.81 -9.17
CA PRO A 143 28.97 -7.67 -8.99
C PRO A 143 29.47 -6.39 -9.68
N ARG A 144 30.78 -6.17 -9.76
CA ARG A 144 31.35 -4.96 -10.38
C ARG A 144 31.14 -4.97 -11.88
N GLU A 145 31.42 -6.09 -12.53
CA GLU A 145 31.19 -6.24 -13.98
C GLU A 145 29.70 -6.20 -14.32
N ALA A 146 28.84 -6.78 -13.48
CA ALA A 146 27.39 -6.68 -13.64
C ALA A 146 26.89 -5.22 -13.57
N ILE A 147 27.42 -4.40 -12.65
CA ILE A 147 27.13 -2.97 -12.59
C ILE A 147 27.59 -2.27 -13.88
N PHE A 148 28.81 -2.53 -14.35
CA PHE A 148 29.33 -1.88 -15.56
C PHE A 148 28.51 -2.25 -16.81
N THR A 149 28.12 -3.51 -16.94
CA THR A 149 27.24 -3.98 -18.02
C THR A 149 25.88 -3.28 -17.95
N ALA A 150 25.27 -3.23 -16.76
CA ALA A 150 23.98 -2.58 -16.57
C ALA A 150 24.02 -1.10 -16.99
N LEU A 151 25.02 -0.36 -16.53
CA LEU A 151 25.20 1.07 -16.84
C LEU A 151 25.60 1.32 -18.30
N GLY A 152 26.23 0.34 -18.95
CA GLY A 152 26.59 0.38 -20.36
C GLY A 152 25.40 0.20 -21.31
N GLY A 153 24.31 -0.42 -20.85
CA GLY A 153 23.17 -0.76 -21.70
C GLY A 153 23.60 -1.69 -22.85
N GLU A 154 23.23 -1.36 -24.09
CA GLU A 154 23.64 -2.10 -25.29
C GLU A 154 25.00 -1.65 -25.86
N LEU A 155 25.67 -0.69 -25.22
CA LEU A 155 27.02 -0.28 -25.60
C LEU A 155 28.06 -1.20 -24.94
N VAL A 156 29.24 -0.65 -24.66
CA VAL A 156 30.27 -1.33 -23.88
C VAL A 156 30.05 -1.11 -22.39
N PRO A 157 30.56 -2.00 -21.51
CA PRO A 157 30.49 -1.82 -20.07
C PRO A 157 30.96 -0.41 -19.64
N PHE A 158 30.10 0.31 -18.93
CA PHE A 158 30.38 1.67 -18.49
C PHE A 158 31.03 1.65 -17.11
N LYS A 159 32.37 1.63 -17.11
CA LYS A 159 33.15 1.59 -15.87
C LYS A 159 32.95 2.85 -15.04
N ILE A 160 32.83 2.69 -13.73
CA ILE A 160 32.79 3.75 -12.72
C ILE A 160 33.71 3.36 -11.56
N GLU A 161 34.12 4.31 -10.75
CA GLU A 161 34.77 4.01 -9.47
C GLU A 161 33.74 3.46 -8.48
N ILE A 162 33.89 2.20 -8.05
CA ILE A 162 33.06 1.58 -7.02
C ILE A 162 33.89 1.49 -5.75
N ASP A 163 33.47 2.26 -4.74
CA ASP A 163 34.08 2.31 -3.41
C ASP A 163 33.90 0.96 -2.70
N GLU A 164 32.67 0.44 -2.67
CA GLU A 164 32.30 -0.74 -1.88
C GLU A 164 31.10 -1.49 -2.48
N ILE A 165 31.07 -2.82 -2.42
CA ILE A 165 29.85 -3.61 -2.64
C ILE A 165 29.25 -3.90 -1.25
N LEU A 166 28.03 -3.42 -1.01
CA LEU A 166 27.36 -3.52 0.29
C LEU A 166 26.63 -4.85 0.45
N ALA A 167 25.87 -5.25 -0.57
CA ALA A 167 25.06 -6.47 -0.54
C ALA A 167 24.67 -6.90 -1.96
N THR A 168 24.51 -8.20 -2.15
CA THR A 168 23.90 -8.78 -3.34
C THR A 168 22.76 -9.68 -2.95
N SER A 169 21.69 -9.70 -3.75
CA SER A 169 20.54 -10.57 -3.50
C SER A 169 19.82 -10.93 -4.80
N THR A 170 19.01 -11.98 -4.76
CA THR A 170 18.13 -12.34 -5.85
C THR A 170 16.70 -12.10 -5.43
N TRP A 171 15.99 -11.26 -6.18
CA TRP A 171 14.58 -10.97 -5.96
C TRP A 171 13.75 -11.55 -7.10
N ARG A 172 12.64 -12.19 -6.74
CA ARG A 172 11.66 -12.71 -7.69
C ARG A 172 10.41 -11.87 -7.59
N PRO A 173 10.01 -11.17 -8.66
CA PRO A 173 8.77 -10.44 -8.64
C PRO A 173 7.62 -11.45 -8.53
N ASN A 174 6.76 -11.26 -7.54
CA ASN A 174 5.54 -12.05 -7.36
C ASN A 174 4.36 -11.08 -7.32
N ILE A 175 3.26 -11.47 -7.95
CA ILE A 175 1.97 -10.82 -7.75
C ILE A 175 1.10 -11.80 -6.99
N CYS A 176 0.61 -11.36 -5.83
CA CYS A 176 -0.22 -12.19 -4.98
C CYS A 176 -1.23 -11.30 -4.26
N ILE A 177 -2.43 -11.83 -4.03
CA ILE A 177 -3.38 -11.21 -3.13
C ILE A 177 -4.13 -12.30 -2.38
N ALA A 178 -4.29 -12.12 -1.07
CA ALA A 178 -5.10 -13.00 -0.25
C ALA A 178 -6.58 -12.87 -0.66
N GLU A 179 -7.28 -14.00 -0.74
CA GLU A 179 -8.73 -14.02 -0.99
C GLU A 179 -9.48 -13.22 0.09
N ARG A 180 -9.02 -13.32 1.35
CA ARG A 180 -9.56 -12.61 2.51
C ARG A 180 -8.43 -12.09 3.40
N TYR A 181 -8.61 -10.89 3.94
CA TYR A 181 -7.65 -10.27 4.87
C TYR A 181 -7.99 -10.55 6.33
N ILE A 182 -9.09 -11.27 6.57
CA ILE A 182 -9.62 -11.59 7.89
C ILE A 182 -10.07 -13.05 7.93
N SER A 183 -9.78 -13.70 9.05
CA SER A 183 -10.29 -15.03 9.41
C SER A 183 -11.80 -15.06 9.64
N ASN A 184 -12.38 -16.25 9.57
CA ASN A 184 -13.82 -16.46 9.78
C ASN A 184 -14.30 -16.08 11.20
N ARG A 185 -13.43 -16.16 12.21
CA ARG A 185 -13.77 -15.76 13.59
C ARG A 185 -13.34 -14.33 13.91
N SER A 186 -12.84 -13.57 12.92
CA SER A 186 -12.41 -12.17 13.07
C SER A 186 -11.34 -11.96 14.15
N ARG A 187 -10.45 -12.94 14.36
CA ARG A 187 -9.34 -12.84 15.33
C ARG A 187 -7.96 -12.73 14.68
N VAL A 188 -7.81 -13.27 13.48
CA VAL A 188 -6.59 -13.19 12.67
C VAL A 188 -6.82 -12.29 11.47
N PHE A 189 -5.86 -11.39 11.21
CA PHE A 189 -5.85 -10.41 10.13
C PHE A 189 -4.53 -10.45 9.35
N LEU A 190 -4.54 -9.98 8.11
CA LEU A 190 -3.35 -9.82 7.27
C LEU A 190 -3.16 -8.35 6.89
N ALA A 191 -1.91 -7.89 6.81
CA ALA A 191 -1.55 -6.54 6.40
C ALA A 191 -0.20 -6.49 5.67
N GLY A 192 -0.12 -5.67 4.61
CA GLY A 192 1.09 -5.52 3.80
C GLY A 192 1.43 -6.76 3.00
N ASP A 193 2.73 -7.07 2.90
CA ASP A 193 3.25 -8.18 2.09
C ASP A 193 2.71 -9.58 2.48
N SER A 194 2.10 -9.71 3.67
CA SER A 194 1.39 -10.91 4.10
C SER A 194 -0.01 -11.03 3.45
N ALA A 195 -0.56 -9.95 2.92
CA ALA A 195 -1.88 -9.85 2.32
C ALA A 195 -1.83 -9.61 0.80
N HIS A 196 -0.85 -8.86 0.31
CA HIS A 196 -0.69 -8.54 -1.11
C HIS A 196 0.78 -8.38 -1.50
N GLN A 197 1.11 -8.67 -2.75
CA GLN A 197 2.45 -8.48 -3.33
C GLN A 197 2.31 -7.84 -4.69
N ASN A 198 3.15 -6.83 -4.94
CA ASN A 198 3.05 -5.98 -6.10
C ASN A 198 4.38 -5.99 -6.87
N ILE A 199 4.30 -5.66 -8.16
CA ILE A 199 5.47 -5.17 -8.89
C ILE A 199 5.86 -3.79 -8.32
N PRO A 200 7.15 -3.47 -8.14
CA PRO A 200 7.60 -2.24 -7.48
C PRO A 200 7.31 -0.95 -8.26
N THR A 201 6.93 -1.04 -9.54
CA THR A 201 6.59 0.11 -10.39
C THR A 201 5.44 0.92 -9.78
N GLY A 202 5.65 2.23 -9.66
CA GLY A 202 4.76 3.17 -8.95
C GLY A 202 4.92 3.22 -7.43
N GLY A 203 5.70 2.32 -6.80
CA GLY A 203 6.02 2.40 -5.37
C GLY A 203 4.84 2.18 -4.42
N TYR A 204 3.78 1.48 -4.85
CA TYR A 204 2.53 1.38 -4.07
C TYR A 204 2.59 0.40 -2.89
N GLY A 205 3.46 -0.61 -2.90
CA GLY A 205 3.45 -1.72 -1.94
C GLY A 205 3.53 -1.28 -0.47
N MET A 206 4.63 -0.62 -0.08
CA MET A 206 4.83 -0.14 1.30
C MET A 206 3.74 0.85 1.74
N ASN A 207 3.33 1.75 0.84
CA ASN A 207 2.27 2.73 1.13
C ASN A 207 0.93 2.05 1.41
N THR A 208 0.60 1.00 0.65
CA THR A 208 -0.59 0.18 0.86
C THR A 208 -0.50 -0.59 2.18
N ALA A 209 0.67 -1.16 2.49
CA ALA A 209 0.91 -1.87 3.74
C ALA A 209 0.73 -0.99 4.99
N VAL A 210 1.22 0.25 4.95
CA VAL A 210 1.00 1.23 6.03
C VAL A 210 -0.49 1.55 6.16
N GLY A 211 -1.19 1.73 5.04
CA GLY A 211 -2.64 1.94 5.03
C GLY A 211 -3.43 0.77 5.67
N ASP A 212 -3.03 -0.47 5.40
CA ASP A 212 -3.65 -1.65 6.00
C ASP A 212 -3.44 -1.69 7.52
N ALA A 213 -2.22 -1.40 7.98
CA ALA A 213 -1.89 -1.36 9.39
C ALA A 213 -2.65 -0.26 10.15
N PHE A 214 -2.81 0.91 9.52
CA PHE A 214 -3.56 2.03 10.10
C PHE A 214 -5.05 1.69 10.22
N ASP A 215 -5.63 1.11 9.16
CA ASP A 215 -7.04 0.68 9.14
C ASP A 215 -7.36 -0.35 10.22
N ILE A 216 -6.57 -1.43 10.32
CA ILE A 216 -6.86 -2.46 11.33
C ILE A 216 -6.55 -1.98 12.76
N GLY A 217 -5.54 -1.11 12.91
CA GLY A 217 -5.10 -0.60 14.21
C GLY A 217 -6.21 0.10 15.00
N TRP A 218 -6.90 1.06 14.37
CA TRP A 218 -7.97 1.80 15.06
C TRP A 218 -9.21 0.93 15.29
N LYS A 219 -9.53 0.01 14.39
CA LYS A 219 -10.68 -0.90 14.52
C LYS A 219 -10.48 -1.89 15.67
N LEU A 220 -9.27 -2.42 15.82
CA LEU A 220 -8.89 -3.24 16.98
C LEU A 220 -8.99 -2.42 18.26
N ALA A 221 -8.47 -1.18 18.27
CA ALA A 221 -8.61 -0.30 19.43
C ALA A 221 -10.08 -0.08 19.81
N ALA A 222 -10.96 0.14 18.83
CA ALA A 222 -12.39 0.33 19.07
C ALA A 222 -13.06 -0.89 19.70
N VAL A 223 -12.80 -2.09 19.19
CA VAL A 223 -13.35 -3.34 19.74
C VAL A 223 -12.75 -3.66 21.12
N ILE A 224 -11.46 -3.41 21.32
CA ILE A 224 -10.79 -3.65 22.60
C ILE A 224 -11.36 -2.73 23.69
N ASN A 225 -11.64 -1.47 23.36
CA ASN A 225 -12.22 -0.48 24.27
C ASN A 225 -13.77 -0.57 24.38
N GLY A 226 -14.41 -1.49 23.65
CA GLY A 226 -15.80 -1.87 23.86
C GLY A 226 -16.86 -1.05 23.10
N TYR A 227 -16.46 -0.05 22.31
CA TYR A 227 -17.40 0.75 21.50
C TYR A 227 -17.47 0.30 20.03
N GLY A 228 -16.59 -0.61 19.60
CA GLY A 228 -16.60 -1.20 18.27
C GLY A 228 -17.61 -2.33 18.15
N GLY A 229 -18.52 -2.25 17.18
CA GLY A 229 -19.54 -3.26 16.90
C GLY A 229 -19.06 -4.42 16.01
N PRO A 230 -19.91 -5.45 15.82
CA PRO A 230 -19.55 -6.69 15.15
C PRO A 230 -19.20 -6.53 13.65
N HIS A 231 -19.63 -5.44 13.02
CA HIS A 231 -19.35 -5.17 11.60
C HIS A 231 -18.06 -4.38 11.38
N LEU A 232 -17.42 -3.90 12.45
CA LEU A 232 -16.25 -3.04 12.33
C LEU A 232 -15.00 -3.79 11.85
N LEU A 233 -14.64 -4.91 12.49
CA LEU A 233 -13.46 -5.68 12.07
C LEU A 233 -13.62 -6.29 10.66
N PRO A 234 -14.79 -6.86 10.28
CA PRO A 234 -15.00 -7.34 8.92
C PRO A 234 -14.85 -6.26 7.83
N SER A 235 -15.08 -4.98 8.15
CA SER A 235 -14.94 -3.91 7.17
C SER A 235 -13.50 -3.73 6.69
N SER A 236 -12.48 -4.13 7.49
CA SER A 236 -11.07 -4.08 7.06
C SER A 236 -10.82 -4.81 5.75
N ASN A 237 -11.42 -5.99 5.57
CA ASN A 237 -11.35 -6.74 4.32
C ASN A 237 -12.05 -5.99 3.17
N THR A 238 -13.27 -5.52 3.41
CA THR A 238 -14.09 -4.81 2.42
C THR A 238 -13.48 -3.48 1.98
N GLU A 239 -12.69 -2.86 2.85
CA GLU A 239 -12.05 -1.56 2.60
C GLU A 239 -10.65 -1.71 2.00
N ARG A 240 -9.81 -2.63 2.49
CA ARG A 240 -8.38 -2.69 2.14
C ARG A 240 -8.05 -3.59 0.96
N ARG A 241 -8.73 -4.74 0.82
CA ARG A 241 -8.48 -5.66 -0.31
C ARG A 241 -8.72 -5.01 -1.68
N PRO A 242 -9.81 -4.23 -1.91
CA PRO A 242 -10.01 -3.49 -3.16
C PRO A 242 -8.88 -2.52 -3.49
N VAL A 243 -8.32 -1.84 -2.47
CA VAL A 243 -7.22 -0.89 -2.65
C VAL A 243 -5.97 -1.62 -3.12
N ALA A 244 -5.64 -2.75 -2.52
CA ALA A 244 -4.51 -3.57 -2.95
C ALA A 244 -4.66 -4.07 -4.40
N LEU A 245 -5.85 -4.55 -4.78
CA LEU A 245 -6.14 -4.97 -6.16
C LEU A 245 -5.89 -3.84 -7.17
N ARG A 246 -6.46 -2.66 -6.90
CA ARG A 246 -6.30 -1.47 -7.73
C ARG A 246 -4.82 -1.12 -7.92
N ASN A 247 -4.06 -1.14 -6.83
CA ASN A 247 -2.64 -0.79 -6.86
C ASN A 247 -1.80 -1.84 -7.60
N ILE A 248 -2.12 -3.14 -7.46
CA ILE A 248 -1.48 -4.22 -8.22
C ILE A 248 -1.73 -4.06 -9.72
N GLU A 249 -2.98 -3.78 -10.11
CA GLU A 249 -3.37 -3.58 -11.51
C GLU A 249 -2.58 -2.42 -12.12
N GLN A 250 -2.51 -1.28 -11.42
CA GLN A 250 -1.77 -0.14 -11.93
C GLN A 250 -0.25 -0.36 -11.97
N SER A 251 0.33 -1.01 -10.95
CA SER A 251 1.74 -1.42 -11.02
C SER A 251 2.02 -2.28 -12.27
N GLY A 252 1.09 -3.17 -12.63
CA GLY A 252 1.15 -3.96 -13.86
C GLY A 252 1.10 -3.12 -15.14
N VAL A 253 0.27 -2.08 -15.18
CA VAL A 253 0.24 -1.10 -16.29
C VAL A 253 1.61 -0.43 -16.44
N HIS A 254 2.17 0.10 -15.35
CA HIS A 254 3.49 0.75 -15.37
C HIS A 254 4.59 -0.20 -15.84
N TRP A 255 4.59 -1.43 -15.32
CA TRP A 255 5.51 -2.48 -15.77
C TRP A 255 5.41 -2.75 -17.27
N SER A 256 4.19 -2.82 -17.82
CA SER A 256 3.98 -3.05 -19.25
C SER A 256 4.56 -1.94 -20.13
N VAL A 257 4.62 -0.70 -19.62
CA VAL A 257 5.26 0.43 -20.33
C VAL A 257 6.74 0.14 -20.51
N HIS A 258 7.43 -0.32 -19.46
CA HIS A 258 8.84 -0.69 -19.51
C HIS A 258 9.11 -1.92 -20.38
N ALA A 259 8.33 -2.98 -20.16
CA ALA A 259 8.47 -4.22 -20.91
C ALA A 259 8.32 -4.01 -22.43
N ALA A 260 7.42 -3.12 -22.86
CA ALA A 260 7.18 -2.85 -24.26
C ALA A 260 8.42 -2.29 -24.99
N TYR A 261 9.08 -1.26 -24.43
CA TYR A 261 10.26 -0.72 -25.09
C TYR A 261 11.48 -1.65 -24.98
N THR A 262 11.59 -2.42 -23.89
CA THR A 262 12.64 -3.44 -23.75
C THR A 262 12.49 -4.51 -24.84
N SER A 263 11.29 -5.03 -25.06
CA SER A 263 10.99 -5.97 -26.15
C SER A 263 11.38 -5.43 -27.52
N TRP A 264 11.06 -4.17 -27.83
CA TRP A 264 11.41 -3.57 -29.13
C TRP A 264 12.93 -3.47 -29.35
N CYS A 265 13.69 -3.27 -28.27
CA CYS A 265 15.15 -3.24 -28.32
C CYS A 265 15.75 -4.66 -28.45
N GLU A 266 15.19 -5.64 -27.74
CA GLU A 266 15.59 -7.06 -27.86
C GLU A 266 15.35 -7.62 -29.27
N GLU A 267 14.25 -7.23 -29.92
CA GLU A 267 13.93 -7.60 -31.31
C GLU A 267 14.92 -7.02 -32.33
N GLN A 268 15.61 -5.92 -31.99
CA GLN A 268 16.49 -5.18 -32.88
C GLN A 268 17.80 -4.76 -32.18
N PRO A 269 18.67 -5.72 -31.79
CA PRO A 269 19.85 -5.43 -30.99
C PRO A 269 20.78 -4.40 -31.64
N GLY A 270 21.23 -3.41 -30.87
CA GLY A 270 22.15 -2.36 -31.31
C GLY A 270 21.49 -1.22 -32.10
N VAL A 271 20.24 -1.36 -32.53
CA VAL A 271 19.55 -0.31 -33.31
C VAL A 271 19.30 0.93 -32.45
N VAL A 272 18.96 0.76 -31.18
CA VAL A 272 18.63 1.90 -30.29
C VAL A 272 19.82 2.83 -30.05
N THR A 273 21.04 2.31 -30.09
CA THR A 273 22.29 3.06 -29.91
C THR A 273 22.90 3.54 -31.23
N ALA A 274 22.49 2.97 -32.37
CA ALA A 274 22.99 3.36 -33.68
C ALA A 274 22.63 4.80 -34.06
N ARG A 275 23.56 5.46 -34.77
CA ARG A 275 23.35 6.78 -35.40
C ARG A 275 22.75 6.64 -36.81
N SER A 276 21.77 5.75 -36.97
CA SER A 276 21.02 5.54 -38.21
C SER A 276 19.61 6.15 -38.12
N GLU A 277 18.91 6.21 -39.26
CA GLU A 277 17.50 6.63 -39.30
C GLU A 277 16.58 5.64 -38.57
N GLU A 278 16.88 4.34 -38.63
CA GLU A 278 16.18 3.29 -37.88
C GLU A 278 16.32 3.51 -36.37
N GLY A 279 17.55 3.78 -35.90
CA GLY A 279 17.81 4.07 -34.50
C GLY A 279 17.11 5.35 -34.02
N LYS A 280 17.07 6.39 -34.87
CA LYS A 280 16.31 7.62 -34.59
C LYS A 280 14.81 7.34 -34.45
N LYS A 281 14.23 6.56 -35.36
CA LYS A 281 12.82 6.15 -35.31
C LYS A 281 12.50 5.33 -34.06
N LEU A 282 13.36 4.38 -33.70
CA LEU A 282 13.19 3.57 -32.49
C LEU A 282 13.22 4.44 -31.23
N ARG A 283 14.22 5.33 -31.09
CA ARG A 283 14.29 6.27 -29.95
C ARG A 283 13.06 7.19 -29.88
N GLN A 284 12.58 7.69 -31.02
CA GLN A 284 11.34 8.49 -31.06
C GLN A 284 10.11 7.69 -30.66
N LYS A 285 9.98 6.44 -31.11
CA LYS A 285 8.90 5.52 -30.72
C LYS A 285 8.91 5.29 -29.21
N ILE A 286 10.08 5.03 -28.62
CA ILE A 286 10.23 4.83 -27.17
C ILE A 286 9.85 6.12 -26.42
N ALA A 287 10.39 7.27 -26.84
CA ALA A 287 10.11 8.55 -26.20
C ALA A 287 8.60 8.89 -26.22
N GLN A 288 7.94 8.71 -27.37
CA GLN A 288 6.50 8.91 -27.50
C GLN A 288 5.71 7.95 -26.60
N HIS A 289 6.08 6.67 -26.58
CA HIS A 289 5.41 5.63 -25.79
C HIS A 289 5.45 5.90 -24.29
N VAL A 290 6.62 6.28 -23.77
CA VAL A 290 6.84 6.60 -22.35
C VAL A 290 6.16 7.92 -21.99
N THR A 291 6.32 8.96 -22.80
CA THR A 291 5.75 10.28 -22.50
C THR A 291 4.22 10.28 -22.51
N SER A 292 3.60 9.50 -23.41
CA SER A 292 2.13 9.36 -23.44
C SER A 292 1.57 8.45 -22.34
N ARG A 293 2.43 7.84 -21.51
CA ARG A 293 2.07 6.90 -20.42
C ARG A 293 2.89 7.18 -19.17
N ALA A 294 3.07 8.46 -18.85
CA ALA A 294 3.91 8.94 -17.75
C ALA A 294 3.33 8.72 -16.33
N GLY A 295 2.31 7.86 -16.20
CA GLY A 295 1.53 7.69 -14.98
C GLY A 295 2.33 7.19 -13.78
N GLU A 296 3.43 6.46 -14.00
CA GLU A 296 4.21 5.83 -12.92
C GLU A 296 4.60 6.79 -11.79
N ASN A 297 4.83 8.07 -12.12
CA ASN A 297 5.19 9.10 -11.14
C ASN A 297 4.12 10.20 -10.97
N THR A 298 2.96 10.09 -11.62
CA THR A 298 1.92 11.14 -11.64
C THR A 298 0.52 10.63 -11.36
N ASP A 299 0.34 9.34 -11.05
CA ASP A 299 -0.95 8.72 -10.76
C ASP A 299 -1.47 9.04 -9.35
N HIS A 300 -1.68 10.32 -9.11
CA HIS A 300 -2.15 10.79 -7.80
C HIS A 300 -3.54 10.28 -7.43
N GLY A 301 -4.35 9.91 -8.42
CA GLY A 301 -5.65 9.27 -8.21
C GLY A 301 -5.56 7.86 -7.63
N ILE A 302 -4.52 7.10 -7.99
CA ILE A 302 -4.20 5.81 -7.36
C ILE A 302 -3.74 6.02 -5.92
N GLU A 303 -2.82 6.96 -5.71
CA GLU A 303 -2.17 7.18 -4.42
C GLU A 303 -3.11 7.74 -3.35
N MET A 304 -4.02 8.65 -3.73
CA MET A 304 -4.85 9.41 -2.78
C MET A 304 -6.36 9.30 -3.05
N GLY A 305 -6.77 8.87 -4.25
CA GLY A 305 -8.15 8.95 -4.72
C GLY A 305 -8.98 7.69 -4.47
N TYR A 306 -8.44 6.66 -3.81
CA TYR A 306 -9.24 5.49 -3.45
C TYR A 306 -10.29 5.82 -2.39
N ARG A 307 -11.39 5.05 -2.43
CA ARG A 307 -12.57 5.28 -1.62
C ARG A 307 -13.16 3.97 -1.12
N TYR A 308 -13.64 3.98 0.12
CA TYR A 308 -14.30 2.85 0.76
C TYR A 308 -15.80 2.75 0.39
N SER A 309 -16.14 2.87 -0.90
CA SER A 309 -17.54 2.97 -1.39
C SER A 309 -18.39 1.74 -1.04
N HIS A 310 -17.78 0.57 -0.89
CA HIS A 310 -18.45 -0.69 -0.55
C HIS A 310 -18.50 -0.98 0.94
N SER A 311 -17.94 -0.11 1.78
CA SER A 311 -17.93 -0.32 3.22
C SER A 311 -19.32 -0.15 3.82
N GLY A 312 -19.71 -1.11 4.65
CA GLY A 312 -20.96 -1.06 5.41
C GLY A 312 -20.93 -0.09 6.58
N ILE A 313 -19.76 0.44 6.94
CA ILE A 313 -19.56 1.43 8.03
C ILE A 313 -19.40 2.86 7.51
N VAL A 314 -19.69 3.08 6.23
CA VAL A 314 -19.69 4.39 5.56
C VAL A 314 -21.11 4.71 5.09
N LEU A 315 -21.66 5.84 5.55
CA LEU A 315 -23.05 6.22 5.36
C LEU A 315 -23.16 7.43 4.42
N LEU A 316 -23.98 7.30 3.38
CA LEU A 316 -24.45 8.45 2.59
C LEU A 316 -25.59 9.11 3.36
N SER A 317 -25.60 10.43 3.44
CA SER A 317 -26.74 11.17 3.99
C SER A 317 -27.88 11.24 2.99
N GLU A 318 -29.07 11.64 3.44
CA GLU A 318 -30.22 11.84 2.55
C GLU A 318 -29.99 12.96 1.53
N ASP A 319 -29.10 13.90 1.84
CA ASP A 319 -28.73 15.01 0.94
C ASP A 319 -27.60 14.68 -0.04
N ASP A 320 -27.07 13.45 -0.04
CA ASP A 320 -26.15 12.95 -1.06
C ASP A 320 -26.93 12.23 -2.18
N ASP A 321 -26.84 12.72 -3.41
CA ASP A 321 -27.32 11.98 -4.60
C ASP A 321 -26.22 11.00 -5.05
N PRO A 322 -26.44 9.66 -5.02
CA PRO A 322 -25.44 8.69 -5.45
C PRO A 322 -24.90 8.89 -6.88
N ASN A 323 -25.62 9.62 -7.75
CA ASN A 323 -25.16 9.96 -9.10
C ASN A 323 -24.13 11.10 -9.13
N GLU A 324 -23.97 11.83 -8.03
CA GLU A 324 -22.98 12.89 -7.85
C GLU A 324 -21.67 12.37 -7.21
N GLU A 325 -21.52 11.05 -7.08
CA GLU A 325 -20.27 10.45 -6.61
C GLU A 325 -19.09 10.89 -7.49
N PRO A 326 -18.04 11.55 -6.93
CA PRO A 326 -16.92 12.04 -7.75
C PRO A 326 -16.21 10.88 -8.46
N PRO A 327 -15.80 11.07 -9.72
CA PRO A 327 -15.15 10.02 -10.49
C PRO A 327 -13.82 9.61 -9.87
N CYS A 328 -13.44 8.37 -10.13
CA CYS A 328 -12.27 7.74 -9.58
C CYS A 328 -11.29 7.42 -10.71
N GLU A 329 -10.52 8.42 -11.11
CA GLU A 329 -9.50 8.32 -12.17
C GLU A 329 -8.15 7.87 -11.58
N GLU A 330 -7.27 7.27 -12.38
CA GLU A 330 -5.93 6.88 -11.95
C GLU A 330 -4.97 8.09 -11.87
N HIS A 331 -5.01 8.96 -12.88
CA HIS A 331 -4.08 10.08 -13.03
C HIS A 331 -4.41 11.28 -12.13
N GLU A 332 -5.69 11.54 -11.87
CA GLU A 332 -6.13 12.77 -11.19
C GLU A 332 -6.71 12.47 -9.80
N TYR A 333 -6.19 13.17 -8.79
CA TYR A 333 -6.79 13.18 -7.46
C TYR A 333 -7.85 14.29 -7.36
N ILE A 334 -9.11 13.89 -7.25
CA ILE A 334 -10.23 14.80 -7.00
C ILE A 334 -10.51 14.84 -5.49
N ALA A 335 -10.15 15.95 -4.87
CA ALA A 335 -10.40 16.20 -3.46
C ALA A 335 -11.92 16.24 -3.18
N SER A 336 -12.39 15.38 -2.29
CA SER A 336 -13.80 15.34 -1.90
C SER A 336 -13.98 14.81 -0.49
N THR A 337 -15.02 15.30 0.18
CA THR A 337 -15.51 14.74 1.46
C THR A 337 -16.51 13.61 1.25
N TRP A 338 -16.69 13.11 0.02
CA TRP A 338 -17.64 12.03 -0.27
C TRP A 338 -17.41 10.85 0.69
N PRO A 339 -18.45 10.27 1.33
CA PRO A 339 -18.26 9.24 2.34
C PRO A 339 -17.41 8.08 1.83
N GLY A 340 -16.41 7.71 2.62
CA GLY A 340 -15.39 6.71 2.30
C GLY A 340 -14.14 7.27 1.66
N ALA A 341 -14.09 8.55 1.27
CA ALA A 341 -12.89 9.20 0.76
C ALA A 341 -12.01 9.68 1.92
N ARG A 342 -10.71 9.82 1.67
CA ARG A 342 -9.82 10.52 2.58
C ARG A 342 -10.19 12.01 2.65
N ALA A 343 -10.36 12.55 3.86
CA ALA A 343 -10.74 13.94 4.06
C ALA A 343 -9.72 14.90 3.41
N PRO A 344 -10.15 15.88 2.58
CA PRO A 344 -9.23 16.79 1.92
C PRO A 344 -8.44 17.65 2.89
N HIS A 345 -7.12 17.73 2.69
CA HIS A 345 -6.29 18.69 3.40
C HIS A 345 -6.60 20.13 2.94
N VAL A 346 -6.78 21.03 3.91
CA VAL A 346 -6.99 22.46 3.72
C VAL A 346 -6.30 23.22 4.86
N PHE A 347 -5.68 24.36 4.56
CA PHE A 347 -5.23 25.30 5.59
C PHE A 347 -6.39 26.22 6.00
N LEU A 348 -6.49 26.51 7.30
CA LEU A 348 -7.47 27.47 7.82
C LEU A 348 -7.15 28.89 7.33
N GLN A 349 -8.03 29.85 7.62
CA GLN A 349 -7.85 31.25 7.22
C GLN A 349 -6.55 31.89 7.72
N ASP A 350 -5.99 31.38 8.82
CA ASP A 350 -4.68 31.80 9.35
C ASP A 350 -3.50 31.40 8.45
N ARG A 351 -3.73 30.56 7.43
CA ARG A 351 -2.75 30.01 6.47
C ARG A 351 -1.60 29.22 7.12
N ARG A 352 -1.76 28.82 8.37
CA ARG A 352 -0.73 28.11 9.15
C ARG A 352 -1.25 26.80 9.70
N THR A 353 -2.48 26.80 10.19
CA THR A 353 -3.09 25.62 10.80
C THR A 353 -3.66 24.74 9.70
N ALA A 354 -3.17 23.51 9.59
CA ALA A 354 -3.80 22.52 8.71
C ALA A 354 -5.04 21.96 9.42
N ILE A 355 -6.14 21.73 8.71
CA ILE A 355 -7.33 21.10 9.31
C ILE A 355 -7.02 19.74 9.96
N TYR A 356 -6.03 19.01 9.44
CA TYR A 356 -5.53 17.76 10.01
C TYR A 356 -4.91 17.94 11.42
N ASP A 357 -4.40 19.12 11.78
CA ASP A 357 -3.92 19.40 13.15
C ASP A 357 -5.07 19.43 14.17
N LEU A 358 -6.31 19.59 13.68
CA LEU A 358 -7.51 19.60 14.48
C LEU A 358 -8.15 18.22 14.63
N PHE A 359 -7.64 17.18 13.95
CA PHE A 359 -8.19 15.84 14.06
C PHE A 359 -7.96 15.24 15.45
N GLY A 360 -8.85 14.33 15.83
CA GLY A 360 -8.71 13.49 17.00
C GLY A 360 -7.42 12.68 16.96
N LYS A 361 -6.89 12.34 18.13
CA LYS A 361 -5.65 11.55 18.23
C LYS A 361 -5.95 10.10 18.56
N GLY A 362 -5.13 9.19 18.03
CA GLY A 362 -5.25 7.77 18.31
C GLY A 362 -6.60 7.22 17.80
N PRO A 363 -7.48 6.67 18.67
CA PRO A 363 -8.75 6.08 18.25
C PRO A 363 -9.91 7.09 18.13
N GLU A 364 -9.67 8.38 18.33
CA GLU A 364 -10.70 9.43 18.30
C GLU A 364 -11.21 9.70 16.88
N PHE A 365 -12.54 9.73 16.74
CA PHE A 365 -13.20 10.35 15.58
C PHE A 365 -13.03 11.87 15.60
N THR A 366 -13.28 12.53 14.47
CA THR A 366 -13.37 14.00 14.41
C THR A 366 -14.70 14.41 13.81
N LEU A 367 -15.49 15.20 14.54
CA LEU A 367 -16.68 15.85 13.99
C LEU A 367 -16.33 17.32 13.71
N VAL A 368 -16.32 17.70 12.43
CA VAL A 368 -16.15 19.09 12.01
C VAL A 368 -17.52 19.68 11.70
N ASP A 369 -17.86 20.79 12.35
CA ASP A 369 -19.13 21.49 12.21
C ASP A 369 -18.88 22.95 11.79
N PHE A 370 -19.41 23.33 10.62
CA PHE A 370 -19.30 24.68 10.05
C PHE A 370 -20.57 25.51 10.27
N THR A 371 -21.58 25.00 10.98
CA THR A 371 -22.81 25.74 11.27
C THR A 371 -22.55 26.83 12.29
N ASN A 372 -23.25 27.96 12.19
CA ASN A 372 -23.03 29.11 13.09
C ASN A 372 -23.23 28.77 14.58
N ARG A 373 -24.12 27.82 14.90
CA ARG A 373 -24.46 27.45 16.28
C ARG A 373 -23.81 26.16 16.76
N GLY A 374 -23.10 25.42 15.91
CA GLY A 374 -22.59 24.10 16.26
C GLY A 374 -23.73 23.06 16.40
N SER A 375 -24.77 23.17 15.58
CA SER A 375 -25.99 22.36 15.73
C SER A 375 -25.76 20.86 15.52
N TYR A 376 -24.76 20.47 14.73
CA TYR A 376 -24.41 19.05 14.60
C TYR A 376 -23.65 18.57 15.84
N ILE A 377 -22.75 19.40 16.40
CA ILE A 377 -22.10 19.08 17.69
C ILE A 377 -23.15 18.85 18.78
N GLU A 378 -24.11 19.76 18.93
CA GLU A 378 -25.21 19.63 19.90
C GLU A 378 -26.01 18.33 19.72
N GLY A 379 -26.27 17.93 18.47
CA GLY A 379 -27.00 16.70 18.16
C GLY A 379 -26.20 15.41 18.37
N PHE A 380 -24.91 15.42 18.04
CA PHE A 380 -24.04 14.25 18.13
C PHE A 380 -23.48 13.99 19.53
N GLU A 381 -23.25 15.04 20.33
CA GLU A 381 -22.60 14.91 21.64
C GLU A 381 -23.28 13.91 22.58
N PRO A 382 -24.60 13.95 22.80
CA PRO A 382 -25.27 12.98 23.67
C PRO A 382 -25.19 11.54 23.14
N VAL A 383 -25.10 11.37 21.82
CA VAL A 383 -25.01 10.06 21.17
C VAL A 383 -23.61 9.48 21.37
N PHE A 384 -22.55 10.26 21.08
CA PHE A 384 -21.18 9.79 21.30
C PHE A 384 -20.92 9.44 22.77
N GLN A 385 -21.43 10.25 23.72
CA GLN A 385 -21.35 9.96 25.15
C GLN A 385 -22.08 8.65 25.53
N ARG A 386 -23.29 8.43 25.01
CA ARG A 386 -24.07 7.20 25.26
C ARG A 386 -23.34 5.94 24.80
N TYR A 387 -22.69 5.98 23.64
CA TYR A 387 -21.97 4.84 23.07
C TYR A 387 -20.50 4.76 23.50
N GLY A 388 -20.02 5.71 24.32
CA GLY A 388 -18.62 5.75 24.79
C GLY A 388 -17.60 5.91 23.67
N VAL A 389 -18.00 6.54 22.56
CA VAL A 389 -17.14 6.69 21.38
C VAL A 389 -16.24 7.91 21.56
N PRO A 390 -14.91 7.76 21.51
CA PRO A 390 -14.00 8.89 21.61
C PRO A 390 -14.10 9.77 20.35
N VAL A 391 -14.34 11.06 20.55
CA VAL A 391 -14.52 12.03 19.45
C VAL A 391 -13.94 13.38 19.83
N ARG A 392 -13.29 14.02 18.87
CA ARG A 392 -12.90 15.42 18.91
C ARG A 392 -13.91 16.25 18.12
N MET A 393 -14.60 17.14 18.81
CA MET A 393 -15.56 18.07 18.20
C MET A 393 -14.84 19.37 17.83
N VAL A 394 -14.99 19.79 16.58
CA VAL A 394 -14.26 20.92 15.99
C VAL A 394 -15.27 21.87 15.35
N HIS A 395 -15.50 23.00 15.99
CA HIS A 395 -16.42 24.03 15.52
C HIS A 395 -15.67 25.10 14.71
N LEU A 396 -16.01 25.25 13.43
CA LEU A 396 -15.34 26.15 12.48
C LEU A 396 -16.33 27.06 11.74
N SER A 397 -17.25 27.71 12.46
CA SER A 397 -18.29 28.57 11.85
C SER A 397 -17.73 29.67 10.93
N GLU A 398 -16.56 30.21 11.27
CA GLU A 398 -15.96 31.31 10.52
C GLU A 398 -15.15 30.84 9.30
N GLU A 399 -14.83 29.55 9.19
CA GLU A 399 -13.96 28.98 8.14
C GLU A 399 -14.67 28.72 6.81
N LYS A 400 -15.25 29.78 6.24
CA LYS A 400 -16.06 29.71 4.99
C LYS A 400 -15.30 29.10 3.81
N HIS A 401 -13.99 29.36 3.70
CA HIS A 401 -13.12 28.79 2.69
C HIS A 401 -13.07 27.26 2.78
N VAL A 402 -12.84 26.75 3.99
CA VAL A 402 -12.74 25.31 4.25
C VAL A 402 -14.07 24.65 4.00
N ARG A 403 -15.17 25.22 4.51
CA ARG A 403 -16.54 24.77 4.22
C ARG A 403 -16.82 24.73 2.72
N SER A 404 -16.35 25.70 1.95
CA SER A 404 -16.54 25.74 0.49
C SER A 404 -15.81 24.59 -0.23
N ILE A 405 -14.61 24.22 0.21
CA ILE A 405 -13.87 23.08 -0.36
C ILE A 405 -14.51 21.77 0.06
N TRP A 406 -14.86 21.65 1.35
CA TRP A 406 -15.47 20.44 1.90
C TRP A 406 -16.93 20.25 1.47
N GLY A 407 -17.58 21.30 1.01
CA GLY A 407 -18.90 21.28 0.35
C GLY A 407 -20.07 20.88 1.24
N ARG A 408 -19.88 20.82 2.57
CA ARG A 408 -20.86 20.31 3.55
C ARG A 408 -20.81 21.13 4.84
N ASP A 409 -21.92 21.10 5.61
CA ASP A 409 -22.02 21.81 6.89
C ASP A 409 -21.44 21.02 8.05
N ALA A 410 -21.50 19.69 7.99
CA ALA A 410 -20.82 18.82 8.93
C ALA A 410 -20.18 17.62 8.24
N VAL A 411 -19.05 17.18 8.77
CA VAL A 411 -18.30 16.01 8.30
C VAL A 411 -17.80 15.22 9.50
N LEU A 412 -18.12 13.92 9.54
CA LEU A 412 -17.59 12.98 10.51
C LEU A 412 -16.42 12.23 9.88
N VAL A 413 -15.22 12.46 10.41
CA VAL A 413 -13.96 11.83 9.99
C VAL A 413 -13.59 10.73 10.98
N ARG A 414 -13.17 9.58 10.45
CA ARG A 414 -12.69 8.41 11.18
C ARG A 414 -11.29 8.63 11.74
N PRO A 415 -10.85 7.78 12.68
CA PRO A 415 -9.47 7.79 13.18
C PRO A 415 -8.40 7.52 12.09
N ASP A 416 -8.80 6.99 10.93
CA ASP A 416 -7.94 6.75 9.78
C ASP A 416 -8.04 7.82 8.67
N ASP A 417 -8.48 9.03 9.04
CA ASP A 417 -8.63 10.21 8.17
C ASP A 417 -9.68 10.07 7.04
N HIS A 418 -10.46 8.98 7.01
CA HIS A 418 -11.51 8.79 6.02
C HIS A 418 -12.86 9.34 6.50
N VAL A 419 -13.63 9.92 5.60
CA VAL A 419 -14.97 10.42 5.93
C VAL A 419 -15.92 9.25 6.15
N ALA A 420 -16.52 9.13 7.33
CA ALA A 420 -17.60 8.15 7.59
C ALA A 420 -18.96 8.67 7.11
N TRP A 421 -19.20 9.97 7.22
CA TRP A 421 -20.48 10.61 6.95
C TRP A 421 -20.30 12.13 6.78
N ARG A 422 -21.23 12.78 6.07
CA ARG A 422 -21.31 14.24 5.91
C ARG A 422 -22.75 14.69 5.71
N SER A 423 -23.07 15.96 5.92
CA SER A 423 -24.39 16.52 5.55
C SER A 423 -24.40 18.04 5.47
N SER A 424 -25.43 18.60 4.84
CA SER A 424 -25.78 20.02 4.84
C SER A 424 -27.17 20.23 5.45
N LEU A 425 -27.38 21.37 6.13
CA LEU A 425 -28.70 21.79 6.62
C LEU A 425 -29.60 22.17 5.43
N ARG A 426 -30.19 21.17 4.77
CA ARG A 426 -31.12 21.34 3.63
C ARG A 426 -32.56 20.93 3.95
N GLY A 427 -32.95 20.99 5.23
CA GLY A 427 -34.32 20.66 5.68
C GLY A 427 -34.58 19.17 5.91
N HIS A 428 -33.53 18.35 5.92
CA HIS A 428 -33.59 16.93 6.31
C HIS A 428 -33.19 16.78 7.79
N GLU A 429 -33.91 15.94 8.53
CA GLU A 429 -33.56 15.61 9.91
C GLU A 429 -32.44 14.57 9.92
N THR A 430 -31.32 14.86 10.60
CA THR A 430 -30.21 13.92 10.71
C THR A 430 -30.47 12.92 11.83
N ASN A 431 -30.48 11.62 11.50
CA ASN A 431 -30.50 10.57 12.52
C ASN A 431 -29.10 10.35 13.10
N PHE A 432 -28.73 11.15 14.10
CA PHE A 432 -27.41 11.11 14.74
C PHE A 432 -27.05 9.72 15.29
N GLU A 433 -28.03 9.02 15.88
CA GLU A 433 -27.83 7.68 16.44
C GLU A 433 -27.49 6.65 15.36
N MET A 434 -28.20 6.66 14.23
CA MET A 434 -27.88 5.81 13.09
C MET A 434 -26.47 6.06 12.56
N VAL A 435 -26.08 7.33 12.40
CA VAL A 435 -24.74 7.69 11.89
C VAL A 435 -23.65 7.12 12.79
N VAL A 436 -23.73 7.34 14.11
CA VAL A 436 -22.73 6.84 15.06
C VAL A 436 -22.68 5.31 15.05
N ARG A 437 -23.84 4.64 15.13
CA ARG A 437 -23.91 3.17 15.15
C ARG A 437 -23.35 2.53 13.88
N VAL A 438 -23.55 3.14 12.72
CA VAL A 438 -22.94 2.68 11.47
C VAL A 438 -21.43 2.91 11.48
N ALA A 439 -20.97 4.12 11.85
CA ALA A 439 -19.55 4.48 11.84
C ALA A 439 -18.68 3.58 12.75
N VAL A 440 -19.24 3.13 13.88
CA VAL A 440 -18.56 2.20 14.79
C VAL A 440 -18.92 0.72 14.56
N GLY A 441 -19.70 0.41 13.52
CA GLY A 441 -20.01 -0.97 13.11
C GLY A 441 -21.00 -1.73 14.01
N HIS A 442 -21.79 -1.03 14.84
CA HIS A 442 -22.94 -1.61 15.54
C HIS A 442 -24.15 -1.83 14.62
N GLN A 443 -24.19 -1.12 13.50
CA GLN A 443 -25.07 -1.37 12.37
C GLN A 443 -24.23 -1.39 11.09
N HIS A 444 -24.77 -1.99 10.04
CA HIS A 444 -24.16 -1.96 8.72
C HIS A 444 -25.22 -1.54 7.69
N VAL A 445 -24.80 -0.75 6.72
CA VAL A 445 -25.61 -0.41 5.55
C VAL A 445 -25.31 -1.44 4.46
N PRO A 446 -26.31 -2.24 4.01
CA PRO A 446 -26.13 -3.11 2.88
C PRO A 446 -25.78 -2.28 1.64
N LYS A 447 -24.57 -2.45 1.11
CA LYS A 447 -24.21 -1.91 -0.20
C LYS A 447 -24.55 -2.96 -1.25
N SER A 448 -25.17 -2.54 -2.36
CA SER A 448 -25.30 -3.41 -3.52
C SER A 448 -23.90 -3.82 -3.98
N LYS A 449 -23.78 -5.03 -4.55
CA LYS A 449 -22.59 -5.40 -5.33
C LYS A 449 -22.57 -4.55 -6.62
N GLY A 450 -22.33 -3.25 -6.48
CA GLY A 450 -21.99 -2.38 -7.61
C GLY A 450 -20.72 -2.88 -8.29
N ARG A 451 -20.51 -2.51 -9.56
CA ARG A 451 -19.40 -2.96 -10.42
C ARG A 451 -18.04 -2.82 -9.71
N MET A 452 -17.64 -3.84 -8.97
CA MET A 452 -16.24 -4.12 -8.67
C MET A 452 -15.71 -4.77 -9.95
N LEU A 453 -15.21 -3.93 -10.85
CA LEU A 453 -14.70 -4.39 -12.14
C LEU A 453 -13.25 -3.94 -12.26
N SER A 454 -12.40 -4.49 -11.38
CA SER A 454 -11.01 -4.69 -11.80
C SER A 454 -11.00 -5.78 -12.88
N HIS A 455 -10.10 -5.70 -13.86
CA HIS A 455 -9.97 -6.79 -14.84
C HIS A 455 -9.58 -8.11 -14.15
N ILE A 456 -8.89 -8.03 -13.00
CA ILE A 456 -8.47 -9.17 -12.19
C ILE A 456 -9.68 -9.93 -11.65
N GLU A 457 -10.69 -9.25 -11.09
CA GLU A 457 -11.91 -9.92 -10.59
C GLU A 457 -12.80 -10.45 -11.72
N GLN A 458 -12.81 -9.81 -12.90
CA GLN A 458 -13.50 -10.36 -14.08
C GLN A 458 -12.78 -11.60 -14.65
N SER A 459 -11.47 -11.70 -14.47
CA SER A 459 -10.65 -12.80 -14.99
C SER A 459 -10.80 -14.12 -14.19
N GLU A 460 -11.43 -14.08 -13.01
CA GLU A 460 -11.59 -15.24 -12.11
C GLU A 460 -12.59 -16.32 -12.57
N MET A 461 -13.13 -16.28 -13.79
CA MET A 461 -14.06 -17.32 -14.26
C MET A 461 -13.79 -17.95 -15.63
N LYS A 462 -12.78 -17.55 -16.43
CA LYS A 462 -12.71 -18.07 -17.81
C LYS A 462 -11.42 -18.64 -18.36
N THR A 463 -10.27 -18.53 -17.72
CA THR A 463 -9.07 -19.26 -18.21
C THR A 463 -8.10 -19.52 -17.08
N ALA A 464 -8.31 -20.62 -16.35
CA ALA A 464 -7.24 -21.27 -15.62
C ALA A 464 -6.20 -21.74 -16.64
N PHE A 465 -5.09 -21.00 -16.77
CA PHE A 465 -3.90 -21.49 -17.45
C PHE A 465 -3.26 -22.51 -16.51
N SER A 466 -3.67 -23.77 -16.64
CA SER A 466 -3.05 -24.90 -15.95
C SER A 466 -1.73 -25.24 -16.62
N SER A 467 -0.60 -25.09 -15.93
CA SER A 467 0.54 -25.98 -16.12
C SER A 467 1.39 -26.03 -14.84
N THR A 468 1.93 -27.22 -14.61
CA THR A 468 2.19 -27.86 -13.32
C THR A 468 3.66 -27.74 -12.83
N VAL A 469 3.86 -27.99 -11.52
CA VAL A 469 5.06 -28.45 -10.77
C VAL A 469 6.36 -27.63 -10.85
N GLY A 470 6.91 -27.27 -9.67
CA GLY A 470 8.37 -27.17 -9.50
C GLY A 470 8.90 -26.23 -8.40
N ASN A 471 9.09 -26.81 -7.20
CA ASN A 471 10.18 -26.59 -6.25
C ASN A 471 10.57 -25.15 -5.84
N VAL A 472 10.22 -24.79 -4.61
CA VAL A 472 11.11 -24.02 -3.75
C VAL A 472 11.56 -24.94 -2.62
N ASP A 473 12.82 -25.36 -2.71
CA ASP A 473 13.55 -25.98 -1.60
C ASP A 473 13.65 -24.94 -0.48
N LEU A 474 13.02 -25.23 0.67
CA LEU A 474 13.17 -24.46 1.91
C LEU A 474 13.90 -25.31 2.96
N ASP A 475 14.97 -25.96 2.49
CA ASP A 475 15.99 -26.74 3.21
C ASP A 475 15.68 -28.24 3.28
N SER A 476 16.25 -29.01 2.34
CA SER A 476 16.73 -30.39 2.50
C SER A 476 16.01 -31.23 3.57
N VAL A 477 14.82 -31.75 3.26
CA VAL A 477 14.11 -32.68 4.14
C VAL A 477 14.52 -34.12 3.83
N THR A 478 15.42 -34.66 4.66
CA THR A 478 15.69 -36.11 4.76
C THR A 478 14.78 -36.69 5.84
N MET A 479 13.73 -37.39 5.41
CA MET A 479 13.03 -38.53 6.06
C MET A 479 11.59 -38.62 5.50
N ARG A 480 11.29 -39.69 4.77
CA ARG A 480 9.98 -39.96 4.16
C ARG A 480 9.10 -40.84 5.06
N ALA A 481 7.80 -40.60 5.09
CA ALA A 481 6.82 -41.43 5.80
C ALA A 481 6.34 -42.62 4.94
N ALA A 482 6.11 -43.76 5.59
CA ALA A 482 6.09 -45.11 5.00
C ALA A 482 4.81 -45.57 4.28
N PHE A 483 3.98 -44.67 3.75
CA PHE A 483 2.78 -45.05 2.98
C PHE A 483 2.81 -44.63 1.51
N GLN A 484 3.98 -44.26 1.00
CA GLN A 484 4.23 -44.06 -0.43
C GLN A 484 5.13 -45.18 -0.98
N PHE A 485 4.54 -46.36 -1.14
CA PHE A 485 4.93 -47.28 -2.21
C PHE A 485 4.03 -47.05 -3.42
#